data_AF-A0A2P5TI48-F1
#
_entry.id   AF-A0A2P5TI48-F1
#
_cell.length_a   1.000
_cell.length_b   1.000
_cell.length_c   1.000
_cell.angle_alpha   90.00
_cell.angle_beta   90.00
_cell.angle_gamma   90.00
#
_symmetry.space_group_name_H-M   'P 1'
#
loop_
_entity.id
_entity.type
_entity.pdbx_description
1 polymer ?
#
loop_
_entity_poly.entity_id
_entity_poly.type
_entity_poly.pdbx_seq_one_letter_code
_entity_poly.pdbx_strand_id
1 'polypeptide(L)' 'RRHETVVLALHNVEQALTHCTRVVGLREGRVVLDAATHTLTAAQLQALYQGH' A
#
# COMPACT_ATOMS: atom_id res chain seq x y z
N ARG A 1 13.32 20.90 6.26
CA ARG A 1 13.56 19.70 7.13
C ARG A 1 13.20 18.48 6.31
N ARG A 2 14.09 17.48 6.21
CA ARG A 2 13.83 16.21 5.52
C ARG A 2 13.50 15.15 6.57
N HIS A 3 12.45 14.36 6.36
CA HIS A 3 12.11 13.24 7.24
C HIS A 3 12.75 11.96 6.69
N GLU A 4 13.33 11.16 7.58
CA GLU A 4 13.98 9.89 7.19
C GLU A 4 12.96 8.79 6.91
N THR A 5 11.82 8.79 7.60
CA THR A 5 10.71 7.85 7.38
C THR A 5 9.39 8.60 7.41
N VAL A 6 8.47 8.20 6.52
CA VAL A 6 7.12 8.75 6.40
C VAL A 6 6.13 7.60 6.31
N VAL A 7 5.03 7.70 7.05
CA VAL A 7 3.86 6.85 6.87
C VAL A 7 2.81 7.67 6.14
N LEU A 8 2.36 7.17 4.99
CA LEU A 8 1.40 7.83 4.12
C LEU A 8 0.18 6.95 3.94
N ALA A 9 -1.01 7.50 4.22
CA ALA A 9 -2.27 6.84 3.92
C ALA A 9 -2.77 7.29 2.54
N LEU A 10 -2.92 6.35 1.61
CA LEU A 10 -3.37 6.60 0.24
C LEU A 10 -4.54 5.67 -0.11
N HIS A 11 -5.47 6.16 -0.93
CA HIS A 11 -6.48 5.33 -1.59
C HIS A 11 -6.07 4.92 -3.01
N ASN A 12 -5.08 5.59 -3.62
CA ASN A 12 -4.60 5.28 -4.96
C ASN A 12 -3.38 4.33 -4.90
N VAL A 13 -3.58 3.14 -5.44
CA VAL A 13 -2.59 2.05 -5.51
C VAL A 13 -1.37 2.39 -6.35
N GLU A 14 -1.57 3.00 -7.53
CA GLU A 14 -0.47 3.37 -8.42
C GLU A 14 0.50 4.36 -7.75
N GLN A 15 -0.06 5.32 -7.02
CA GLN A 15 0.76 6.29 -6.28
C GLN A 15 1.56 5.62 -5.17
N ALA A 16 0.98 4.65 -4.46
CA ALA A 16 1.68 3.89 -3.44
C ALA A 16 2.84 3.07 -4.05
N LEU A 17 2.62 2.39 -5.17
CA LEU A 17 3.66 1.64 -5.87
C LEU A 17 4.78 2.54 -6.42
N THR A 18 4.44 3.76 -6.86
CA THR A 18 5.39 4.70 -7.45
C THR A 18 6.25 5.42 -6.42
N HIS A 19 5.68 5.78 -5.27
CA HIS A 19 6.32 6.69 -4.32
C HIS A 19 6.70 6.06 -2.98
N CYS A 20 6.19 4.87 -2.66
CA CYS A 20 6.49 4.18 -1.41
C CYS A 20 7.43 3.00 -1.63
N THR A 21 8.13 2.61 -0.57
CA THR A 21 9.04 1.46 -0.56
C THR A 21 8.36 0.18 -0.04
N ARG A 22 7.26 0.33 0.70
CA ARG A 22 6.48 -0.73 1.35
C ARG A 22 5.02 -0.34 1.39
N VAL A 23 4.13 -1.32 1.23
CA VAL A 23 2.68 -1.15 1.32
C VAL A 23 2.15 -2.06 2.43
N VAL A 24 1.30 -1.49 3.28
CA VAL A 24 0.56 -2.21 4.31
C VAL A 24 -0.93 -2.10 3.97
N GLY A 25 -1.55 -3.23 3.64
CA GLY A 25 -2.97 -3.31 3.31
C GLY A 25 -3.80 -3.67 4.53
N LEU A 26 -4.89 -2.93 4.74
CA LEU A 26 -5.82 -3.13 5.85
C LEU A 26 -7.19 -3.59 5.35
N ARG A 27 -7.80 -4.56 6.03
CA ARG A 27 -9.18 -5.00 5.81
C ARG A 27 -9.82 -5.38 7.14
N GLU A 28 -11.02 -4.86 7.41
CA GLU A 28 -11.77 -5.11 8.65
C GLU A 28 -10.94 -4.87 9.94
N GLY A 29 -10.13 -3.81 9.95
CA GLY A 29 -9.27 -3.46 11.08
C GLY A 29 -8.04 -4.35 11.27
N ARG A 30 -7.71 -5.21 10.29
CA ARG A 30 -6.55 -6.11 10.33
C ARG A 30 -5.58 -5.86 9.18
N VAL A 31 -4.29 -6.10 9.42
CA VAL A 31 -3.27 -6.11 8.36
C VAL A 31 -3.39 -7.42 7.58
N VAL A 32 -3.69 -7.32 6.30
CA VAL A 32 -3.85 -8.46 5.38
C VAL A 32 -2.76 -8.50 4.31
N LEU A 33 -2.00 -7.42 4.15
CA LEU A 33 -0.85 -7.34 3.27
C LEU A 33 0.23 -6.52 3.94
N ASP A 34 1.46 -6.98 3.83
CA ASP A 34 2.63 -6.25 4.26
C ASP A 34 3.82 -6.68 3.40
N ALA A 35 4.18 -5.85 2.42
CA ALA A 35 5.20 -6.21 1.44
C ALA A 35 5.89 -4.99 0.83
N ALA A 36 7.09 -5.21 0.29
CA ALA A 36 7.82 -4.19 -0.44
C ALA A 36 7.14 -3.90 -1.78
N THR A 37 7.14 -2.65 -2.23
CA THR A 37 6.43 -2.25 -3.46
C THR A 37 6.95 -2.95 -4.71
N HIS A 38 8.24 -3.27 -4.76
CA HIS A 38 8.86 -3.98 -5.89
C HIS A 38 8.41 -5.45 -6.04
N THR A 39 7.81 -6.05 -5.00
CA THR A 39 7.25 -7.41 -5.07
C THR A 39 5.75 -7.41 -5.35
N LEU A 40 5.16 -6.23 -5.52
CA LEU A 40 3.73 -6.04 -5.66
C LEU A 40 3.38 -5.56 -7.06
N THR A 41 2.22 -5.97 -7.53
CA THR A 41 1.59 -5.48 -8.75
C THR A 41 0.31 -4.74 -8.42
N ALA A 42 -0.09 -3.79 -9.27
CA ALA A 42 -1.34 -3.05 -9.08
C ALA A 42 -2.56 -3.99 -8.99
N ALA A 43 -2.58 -5.06 -9.79
CA ALA A 43 -3.65 -6.05 -9.78
C ALA A 43 -3.80 -6.78 -8.42
N GLN A 44 -2.68 -7.13 -7.77
CA GLN A 44 -2.71 -7.77 -6.44
C GLN A 44 -3.26 -6.83 -5.36
N LEU A 45 -2.94 -5.53 -5.47
CA LEU A 45 -3.44 -4.52 -4.56
C LEU A 45 -4.90 -4.17 -4.83
N GLN A 46 -5.35 -4.22 -6.08
CA GLN A 46 -6.75 -3.99 -6.46
C GLN A 46 -7.72 -4.94 -5.73
N ALA A 47 -7.30 -6.18 -5.48
CA ALA A 47 -8.10 -7.18 -4.76
C ALA A 47 -8.44 -6.77 -3.32
N LEU A 48 -7.63 -5.89 -2.69
CA LEU A 48 -7.93 -5.33 -1.36
C LEU A 48 -9.12 -4.37 -1.38
N TYR A 49 -9.41 -3.76 -2.54
CA TYR A 49 -10.51 -2.82 -2.74
C TYR A 49 -11.79 -3.48 -3.29
N GLN A 50 -11.68 -4.71 -3.79
CA GLN A 50 -12.82 -5.51 -4.25
C GLN A 50 -13.53 -6.13 -3.04
N GLY A 51 -14.34 -5.33 -2.35
CA GLY A 51 -15.10 -5.75 -1.18
C GLY A 51 -16.02 -4.68 -0.58
N HIS A 52 -16.38 -3.66 -1.36
CA HIS A 52 -17.45 -2.73 -1.04
C HIS A 52 -18.80 -3.31 -1.49
#